data_AF-C7H465-F1
#
_entry.id   AF-C7H465-F1
#
_cell.length_a   1.000
_cell.length_b   1.000
_cell.length_c   1.000
_cell.angle_alpha   90.00
_cell.angle_beta   90.00
_cell.angle_gamma   90.00
#
_symmetry.space_group_name_H-M   'P 1'
#
loop_
_entity.id
_entity.type
_entity.pdbx_description
1 polymer ?
#
loop_
_entity_poly.entity_id
_entity_poly.type
_entity_poly.pdbx_seq_one_letter_code
_entity_poly.pdbx_strand_id
1 'polypeptide(L)'
;MEYIPKVLQAVAGEDFTIYLYFSDGSVRLYDAKPLLQLGGVFEPMRDPDYFRDRLTVLNDTAAWDVSGDMDPCNCIDLDPIELYETCPVVVDPLEKAS
;
A
#
# COMPACT_ATOMS: atom_id res chain seq x y z
N MET A 1 1.32 -22.48 13.93
CA MET A 1 0.85 -21.97 12.63
C MET A 1 1.81 -20.86 12.26
N GLU A 2 2.31 -20.89 11.03
CA GLU A 2 3.08 -19.77 10.47
C GLU A 2 2.14 -18.57 10.31
N TYR A 3 2.63 -17.37 10.63
CA TYR A 3 1.85 -16.14 10.51
C TYR A 3 1.83 -15.72 9.04
N ILE A 4 0.63 -15.48 8.50
CA ILE A 4 0.46 -14.93 7.16
C ILE A 4 0.06 -13.46 7.31
N PRO A 5 0.94 -12.51 6.94
CA PRO A 5 0.65 -11.10 7.11
C PRO A 5 -0.48 -10.65 6.19
N LYS A 6 -1.38 -9.83 6.72
CA LYS A 6 -2.43 -9.15 5.95
C LYS A 6 -2.36 -7.65 6.20
N VAL A 7 -2.56 -6.85 5.16
CA VAL A 7 -2.76 -5.40 5.30
C VAL A 7 -4.24 -5.16 5.61
N LEU A 8 -4.52 -4.51 6.73
CA LEU A 8 -5.88 -4.15 7.14
C LEU A 8 -6.25 -2.74 6.69
N GLN A 9 -5.27 -1.86 6.54
CA GLN A 9 -5.45 -0.50 6.06
C GLN A 9 -4.19 -0.03 5.35
N ALA A 10 -4.37 0.67 4.23
CA ALA A 10 -3.32 1.37 3.50
C ALA A 10 -3.66 2.86 3.46
N VAL A 11 -2.70 3.72 3.83
CA VAL A 11 -2.87 5.18 3.84
C VAL A 11 -1.75 5.80 3.03
N ALA A 12 -2.10 6.61 2.03
CA ALA A 12 -1.12 7.34 1.25
C ALA A 12 -0.43 8.40 2.13
N GLY A 13 0.89 8.35 2.18
CA GLY A 13 1.73 9.37 2.79
C GLY A 13 2.18 10.42 1.78
N GLU A 14 3.16 11.22 2.18
CA GLU A 14 3.81 12.18 1.28
C GLU A 14 4.73 11.45 0.28
N ASP A 15 5.00 12.10 -0.86
CA ASP A 15 6.03 11.68 -1.84
C ASP A 15 5.95 10.19 -2.24
N PHE A 16 4.74 9.73 -2.56
CA PHE A 16 4.43 8.36 -3.00
C PHE A 16 4.80 7.28 -1.98
N THR A 17 4.72 7.60 -0.70
CA THR A 17 4.83 6.61 0.38
C THR A 17 3.47 6.04 0.77
N ILE A 18 3.47 4.85 1.38
CA ILE A 18 2.27 4.18 1.88
C ILE A 18 2.52 3.70 3.32
N TYR A 19 1.67 4.11 4.24
CA TYR A 19 1.58 3.52 5.57
C TYR A 19 0.68 2.30 5.52
N LEU A 20 1.23 1.15 5.91
CA LEU A 20 0.61 -0.17 5.87
C LEU A 20 0.35 -0.65 7.30
N TYR A 21 -0.92 -0.76 7.67
CA TYR A 21 -1.32 -1.27 8.98
C TYR A 21 -1.58 -2.77 8.86
N PHE A 22 -0.71 -3.58 9.46
CA PHE A 22 -0.77 -5.04 9.37
C PHE A 22 -1.64 -5.66 10.46
N SER A 23 -2.08 -6.91 10.23
CA SER A 23 -2.93 -7.68 11.15
C SER A 23 -2.32 -8.00 12.52
N ASP A 24 -1.01 -7.82 12.70
CA ASP A 24 -0.32 -7.95 13.99
C ASP A 24 -0.26 -6.63 14.78
N GLY A 25 -0.82 -5.55 14.22
CA GLY A 25 -0.79 -4.21 14.78
C GLY A 25 0.45 -3.40 14.43
N SER A 26 1.40 -3.94 13.64
CA SER A 26 2.54 -3.16 13.17
C SER A 26 2.13 -2.18 12.06
N VAL A 27 2.81 -1.02 12.02
CA VAL A 27 2.72 -0.07 10.92
C VAL A 27 4.03 -0.09 10.15
N ARG A 28 3.96 -0.23 8.83
CA ARG A 28 5.14 -0.25 7.95
C ARG A 28 5.05 0.85 6.90
N LEU A 29 6.21 1.33 6.46
CA LEU A 29 6.29 2.38 5.44
C LEU A 29 6.89 1.83 4.14
N TYR A 30 6.12 1.87 3.07
CA TYR A 30 6.57 1.51 1.73
C TYR A 30 6.87 2.77 0.89
N ASP A 31 8.02 2.80 0.22
CA ASP A 31 8.35 3.81 -0.80
C ASP A 31 8.03 3.26 -2.19
N ALA A 32 7.01 3.80 -2.84
CA ALA A 32 6.59 3.32 -4.15
C ALA A 32 7.41 3.90 -5.32
N LYS A 33 8.29 4.88 -5.09
CA LYS A 33 9.05 5.53 -6.18
C LYS A 33 9.83 4.54 -7.06
N PRO A 34 10.52 3.51 -6.52
CA PRO A 34 11.17 2.50 -7.35
C PRO A 34 10.18 1.75 -8.26
N LEU A 35 8.98 1.44 -7.78
CA LEU A 35 7.91 0.81 -8.56
C LEU A 35 7.46 1.72 -9.71
N LEU A 36 7.27 3.00 -9.43
CA LEU A 36 6.86 4.01 -10.43
C LEU A 36 7.89 4.23 -11.54
N GLN A 37 9.17 3.90 -11.31
CA GLN A 37 10.23 3.97 -12.33
C GLN A 37 10.10 2.87 -13.39
N LEU A 38 9.45 1.74 -13.06
CA LEU A 38 9.26 0.62 -14.00
C LEU A 38 8.30 0.99 -15.15
N GLY A 39 7.44 1.99 -14.95
CA GLY A 39 6.48 2.45 -15.97
C GLY A 39 5.44 1.38 -16.34
N GLY A 40 4.93 1.41 -17.56
CA GLY A 40 3.97 0.41 -18.04
C GLY A 40 2.66 0.46 -17.25
N VAL A 41 2.28 -0.65 -16.59
CA VAL A 41 1.07 -0.71 -15.76
C VAL A 41 1.12 0.28 -14.57
N PHE A 42 2.31 0.73 -14.18
CA PHE A 42 2.49 1.66 -13.07
C PHE A 42 2.43 3.14 -13.50
N GLU A 43 2.35 3.44 -14.80
CA GLU A 43 2.39 4.81 -15.32
C GLU A 43 1.27 5.72 -14.74
N PRO A 44 0.00 5.26 -14.60
CA PRO A 44 -1.05 6.09 -14.02
C PRO A 44 -0.76 6.54 -12.59
N MET A 45 -0.02 5.74 -11.82
CA MET A 45 0.32 6.03 -10.43
C MET A 45 1.40 7.10 -10.26
N ARG A 46 1.94 7.66 -11.35
CA ARG A 46 2.78 8.85 -11.30
C ARG A 46 1.99 10.13 -11.08
N ASP A 47 0.68 10.10 -11.32
CA ASP A 47 -0.23 11.15 -10.89
C ASP A 47 -0.50 10.99 -9.37
N PRO A 48 -0.13 11.98 -8.54
CA PRO A 48 -0.37 11.91 -7.10
C PRO A 48 -1.84 11.72 -6.72
N ASP A 49 -2.78 12.27 -7.50
CA ASP A 49 -4.21 12.14 -7.22
C ASP A 49 -4.67 10.72 -7.53
N TYR A 50 -4.24 10.13 -8.66
CA TYR A 50 -4.51 8.72 -8.95
C TYR A 50 -3.90 7.80 -7.89
N PHE A 51 -2.63 8.03 -7.53
CA PHE A 51 -1.93 7.23 -6.52
C PHE A 51 -2.68 7.23 -5.18
N ARG A 52 -3.17 8.39 -4.75
CA ARG A 52 -3.89 8.56 -3.49
C ARG A 52 -5.32 8.05 -3.55
N ASP A 53 -6.07 8.42 -4.58
CA ASP A 53 -7.52 8.17 -4.66
C ASP A 53 -7.85 6.73 -5.06
N ARG A 54 -6.93 6.02 -5.72
CA ARG A 54 -7.08 4.59 -6.06
C ARG A 54 -6.49 3.64 -5.03
N LEU A 55 -5.68 4.13 -4.08
CA LEU A 55 -5.10 3.29 -3.04
C LEU A 55 -6.19 2.75 -2.12
N THR A 56 -6.19 1.43 -1.96
CA THR A 56 -7.17 0.70 -1.16
C THR A 56 -6.56 -0.61 -0.65
N VAL A 57 -7.37 -1.43 0.02
CA VAL A 57 -7.04 -2.81 0.36
C VAL A 57 -7.88 -3.74 -0.49
N LEU A 58 -7.22 -4.54 -1.32
CA LEU A 58 -7.80 -5.63 -2.09
C LEU A 58 -6.92 -6.86 -1.93
N ASN A 59 -7.49 -8.06 -2.02
CA ASN A 59 -6.74 -9.32 -1.91
C ASN A 59 -5.87 -9.43 -0.63
N ASP A 60 -6.40 -8.95 0.51
CA ASP A 60 -5.73 -8.93 1.81
C ASP A 60 -4.41 -8.11 1.86
N THR A 61 -4.19 -7.20 0.89
CA THR A 61 -2.97 -6.39 0.80
C THR A 61 -3.23 -4.98 0.27
N ALA A 62 -2.22 -4.11 0.29
CA ALA A 62 -2.30 -2.80 -0.34
C ALA A 62 -2.35 -2.92 -1.86
N ALA A 63 -3.31 -2.21 -2.46
CA ALA A 63 -3.56 -2.26 -3.89
C ALA A 63 -4.03 -0.91 -4.44
N TRP A 64 -3.89 -0.74 -5.75
CA TRP A 64 -4.57 0.32 -6.50
C TRP A 64 -5.74 -0.25 -7.31
N ASP A 65 -6.94 0.27 -7.08
CA ASP A 65 -8.15 -0.06 -7.82
C ASP A 65 -8.11 0.58 -9.22
N VAL A 66 -7.85 -0.22 -10.26
CA VAL A 66 -7.61 0.28 -11.62
C VAL A 66 -8.93 0.67 -12.29
N SER A 67 -10.01 -0.10 -12.10
CA SER A 67 -11.33 0.20 -12.67
C SER A 67 -12.10 1.24 -11.88
N GLY A 68 -11.84 1.36 -10.57
CA GLY A 68 -12.58 2.26 -9.70
C GLY A 68 -13.89 1.68 -9.17
N ASP A 69 -14.07 0.38 -9.30
CA ASP A 69 -15.26 -0.37 -8.88
C ASP A 69 -14.95 -1.47 -7.86
N MET A 70 -13.75 -1.43 -7.26
CA MET A 70 -13.27 -2.40 -6.27
C MET A 70 -13.21 -3.84 -6.81
N ASP A 71 -12.95 -4.02 -8.11
CA ASP A 71 -12.74 -5.34 -8.71
C ASP A 71 -11.40 -5.95 -8.26
N PRO A 72 -11.40 -7.05 -7.47
CA PRO A 72 -10.18 -7.70 -7.00
C PRO A 72 -9.37 -8.36 -8.13
N CYS A 73 -9.95 -8.53 -9.32
CA CYS A 73 -9.25 -9.05 -10.50
C CYS A 73 -8.67 -7.94 -11.39
N ASN A 74 -9.04 -6.68 -11.17
CA ASN A 74 -8.56 -5.53 -11.92
C ASN A 74 -7.95 -4.48 -10.97
N CYS A 75 -6.93 -4.91 -10.25
CA CYS A 75 -6.14 -4.07 -9.38
C CYS A 75 -4.64 -4.33 -9.58
N ILE A 76 -3.82 -3.44 -9.04
CA ILE A 76 -2.38 -3.66 -8.87
C ILE A 76 -2.16 -3.84 -7.38
N ASP A 77 -1.98 -5.07 -6.93
CA ASP A 77 -1.73 -5.41 -5.53
C ASP A 77 -0.25 -5.74 -5.28
N LEU A 78 0.23 -5.41 -4.09
CA LEU A 78 1.59 -5.66 -3.65
C LEU A 78 1.64 -6.92 -2.78
N ASP A 79 2.68 -7.76 -2.92
CA ASP A 79 2.80 -8.96 -2.10
C ASP A 79 2.89 -8.60 -0.60
N PRO A 80 1.92 -9.01 0.24
CA PRO A 80 1.90 -8.65 1.65
C PRO A 80 3.07 -9.27 2.44
N ILE A 81 3.66 -10.38 1.97
CA ILE A 81 4.83 -10.99 2.60
C ILE A 81 6.06 -10.12 2.33
N GLU A 82 6.29 -9.73 1.08
CA GLU A 82 7.40 -8.84 0.71
C GLU A 82 7.33 -7.52 1.48
N LEU A 83 6.14 -6.91 1.53
CA LEU A 83 5.91 -5.69 2.32
C LEU A 83 6.22 -5.89 3.80
N TYR A 84 5.79 -7.02 4.38
CA TYR A 84 6.04 -7.34 5.77
C TYR A 84 7.50 -7.70 6.07
N GLU A 85 8.25 -8.25 5.12
CA GLU A 85 9.64 -8.64 5.39
C GLU A 85 10.62 -7.49 5.16
N THR A 86 10.32 -6.60 4.21
CA THR A 86 11.31 -5.62 3.72
C THR A 86 11.04 -4.18 4.17
N CYS A 87 9.78 -3.81 4.42
CA CYS A 87 9.46 -2.44 4.80
C CYS A 87 9.80 -2.16 6.27
N PRO A 88 10.40 -1.01 6.60
CA PRO A 88 10.67 -0.64 7.98
C PRO A 88 9.38 -0.49 8.79
N VAL A 89 9.42 -0.97 10.03
CA VAL A 89 8.38 -0.68 11.03
C VAL A 89 8.53 0.77 11.47
N VAL A 90 7.43 1.51 11.47
CA VAL A 90 7.36 2.93 11.84
C VAL A 90 6.31 3.14 12.91
N VAL A 91 6.36 4.30 13.58
CA VAL A 91 5.26 4.75 14.44
C VAL A 91 4.05 5.13 13.59
N ASP A 92 2.85 4.97 14.15
CA ASP A 92 1.64 5.46 13.49
C ASP A 92 1.76 6.98 13.29
N PRO A 93 1.70 7.49 12.05
CA PRO A 93 1.78 8.93 11.80
C PRO A 93 0.67 9.73 12.50
N LEU A 94 -0.45 9.09 12.86
CA LEU A 94 -1.58 9.72 13.54
C LEU A 94 -1.45 9.75 15.07
N GLU A 95 -0.52 9.01 15.69
CA GLU A 95 -0.36 8.99 17.15
C GLU A 95 -0.11 10.39 17.75
N LYS A 96 0.57 11.28 17.01
CA LYS A 96 0.91 12.62 17.49
C LYS A 96 -0.19 13.67 17.29
N ALA A 97 -1.28 13.32 16.60
CA ALA A 97 -2.38 14.26 16.31
C ALA A 97 -3.42 14.36 17.46
N SER A 98 -3.12 13.78 18.62
CA SER A 98 -4.00 13.71 19.81
C SER A 98 -3.76 14.85 20.79
#